data_AF-A0A522MP00-F1
#
_entry.id   AF-A0A522MP00-F1
#
_cell.length_a   1.000
_cell.length_b   1.000
_cell.length_c   1.000
_cell.angle_alpha   90.00
_cell.angle_beta   90.00
_cell.angle_gamma   90.00
#
_symmetry.space_group_name_H-M   'P 1'
#
loop_
_entity.id
_entity.type
_entity.pdbx_description
1 polymer ?
#
loop_
_entity_poly.entity_id
_entity_poly.type
_entity_poly.pdbx_seq_one_letter_code
_entity_poly.pdbx_strand_id
1 'polypeptide(L)'
;MAAGYCIAATPRMVEASGVAQGMVWQPDAAHVNPHGQWDALGVRELLVQWTAVDDEALVPGAGLPTAQRLPDWKRIGREPWAREVIVGLAGRFDESQARGNAAQLVKQSLALAAVKWPVHVAGWYFPVEVDPTWRDAASLAPLLDRLPKPLWISVYDNSNIGGAALAAWLDRWLPRDVGVLFQDGCGDYVRKPAVARAYADALAERLGPERVRIIAEAFRGLPGGGVRAASASELRPQLQAYRGYRVFLFDGPHYVSPALVREMVEARRH
;
A
#
# COMPACT_ATOMS: atom_id res chain seq x y z
N MET A 1 -51.19 10.67 -10.37
CA MET A 1 -50.07 9.80 -10.78
C MET A 1 -48.97 10.67 -11.38
N ALA A 2 -47.88 10.86 -10.67
CA ALA A 2 -46.65 11.46 -11.19
C ALA A 2 -45.49 10.72 -10.54
N ALA A 3 -44.83 9.86 -11.31
CA ALA A 3 -43.69 9.08 -10.85
C ALA A 3 -42.45 9.99 -10.83
N GLY A 4 -41.92 10.25 -9.63
CA GLY A 4 -40.64 10.93 -9.45
C GLY A 4 -39.51 9.98 -9.81
N TYR A 5 -38.78 10.30 -10.88
CA TYR A 5 -37.56 9.61 -11.25
C TYR A 5 -36.44 10.06 -10.29
N CYS A 6 -36.08 9.22 -9.32
CA CYS A 6 -34.84 9.38 -8.58
C CYS A 6 -33.67 9.02 -9.52
N ILE A 7 -32.93 10.03 -9.98
CA ILE A 7 -31.66 9.83 -10.67
C ILE A 7 -30.65 9.41 -9.59
N ALA A 8 -30.31 8.12 -9.58
CA ALA A 8 -29.22 7.61 -8.77
C ALA A 8 -27.92 8.29 -9.23
N ALA A 9 -27.24 8.98 -8.31
CA ALA A 9 -25.94 9.57 -8.57
C ALA A 9 -24.93 8.44 -8.82
N THR A 10 -24.42 8.36 -10.04
CA THR A 10 -23.30 7.50 -10.43
C THR A 10 -22.09 7.85 -9.55
N PRO A 11 -21.35 6.86 -9.00
CA PRO A 11 -20.13 7.16 -8.26
C PRO A 11 -19.17 7.89 -9.19
N ARG A 12 -18.69 9.05 -8.74
CA ARG A 12 -17.74 9.88 -9.47
C ARG A 12 -16.42 9.11 -9.54
N MET A 13 -16.20 8.37 -10.62
CA MET A 13 -14.88 7.84 -10.96
C MET A 13 -13.92 9.02 -10.90
N VAL A 14 -12.94 8.93 -10.00
CA VAL A 14 -11.90 9.94 -9.87
C VAL A 14 -11.08 9.87 -11.16
N GLU A 15 -11.29 10.79 -12.08
CA GLU A 15 -10.31 11.08 -13.13
C GLU A 15 -9.07 11.67 -12.45
N ALA A 16 -8.22 10.80 -11.92
CA ALA A 16 -6.88 11.18 -11.51
C ALA A 16 -6.06 11.30 -12.80
N SER A 17 -5.72 12.51 -13.20
CA SER A 17 -4.82 12.81 -14.32
C SER A 17 -3.36 12.31 -14.13
N GLY A 18 -3.10 11.60 -13.03
CA GLY A 18 -1.81 10.98 -12.67
C GLY A 18 -1.74 9.49 -13.02
N VAL A 19 -0.55 8.96 -13.31
CA VAL A 19 -0.32 7.51 -13.54
C VAL A 19 -0.28 6.71 -12.23
N ALA A 20 -0.08 7.39 -11.10
CA ALA A 20 -0.17 6.82 -9.76
C ALA A 20 -0.70 7.90 -8.80
N GLN A 21 -1.36 7.48 -7.73
CA GLN A 21 -1.95 8.38 -6.72
C GLN A 21 -1.20 8.29 -5.39
N GLY A 22 -0.57 7.14 -5.14
CA GLY A 22 0.17 6.86 -3.92
C GLY A 22 1.62 6.48 -4.17
N MET A 23 2.44 6.67 -3.14
CA MET A 23 3.79 6.14 -3.05
C MET A 23 3.90 5.33 -1.77
N VAL A 24 4.38 4.10 -1.86
CA VAL A 24 4.83 3.35 -0.70
C VAL A 24 6.22 3.84 -0.34
N TRP A 25 6.47 3.97 0.95
CA TRP A 25 7.80 4.14 1.53
C TRP A 25 8.09 3.01 2.50
N GLN A 26 9.14 2.24 2.24
CA GLN A 26 9.72 1.28 3.18
C GLN A 26 10.86 1.95 3.94
N PRO A 27 10.68 2.36 5.21
CA PRO A 27 11.74 3.05 5.93
C PRO A 27 12.92 2.14 6.24
N ASP A 28 14.10 2.64 5.94
CA ASP A 28 15.39 2.07 6.33
C ASP A 28 16.36 3.18 6.76
N ALA A 29 17.54 2.80 7.23
CA ALA A 29 18.52 3.72 7.77
C ALA A 29 19.14 4.68 6.72
N ALA A 30 19.26 4.28 5.46
CA ALA A 30 19.74 5.12 4.36
C ALA A 30 18.66 6.07 3.82
N HIS A 31 17.38 5.67 3.85
CA HIS A 31 16.25 6.46 3.32
C HIS A 31 15.27 6.94 4.40
N VAL A 32 15.73 7.12 5.63
CA VAL A 32 14.90 7.54 6.78
C VAL A 32 14.23 8.91 6.59
N ASN A 33 14.74 9.76 5.69
CA ASN A 33 14.17 11.06 5.36
C ASN A 33 13.99 11.20 3.84
N PRO A 34 12.92 10.65 3.25
CA PRO A 34 12.78 10.50 1.81
C PRO A 34 12.52 11.83 1.10
N HIS A 35 13.14 12.00 -0.07
CA HIS A 35 12.93 13.13 -0.97
C HIS A 35 12.64 12.63 -2.39
N GLY A 36 11.69 13.26 -3.08
CA GLY A 36 11.31 12.89 -4.43
C GLY A 36 10.45 13.96 -5.10
N GLN A 37 10.27 13.82 -6.42
CA GLN A 37 9.37 14.66 -7.23
C GLN A 37 8.17 13.82 -7.71
N TRP A 38 7.69 12.91 -6.86
CA TRP A 38 6.69 11.91 -7.25
C TRP A 38 5.31 12.53 -7.50
N ASP A 39 5.08 13.75 -7.01
CA ASP A 39 3.90 14.56 -7.33
C ASP A 39 3.79 14.87 -8.83
N ALA A 40 4.91 14.92 -9.57
CA ALA A 40 4.90 15.00 -11.02
C ALA A 40 4.24 13.78 -11.68
N LEU A 41 4.20 12.63 -11.00
CA LEU A 41 3.46 11.45 -11.43
C LEU A 41 1.97 11.50 -11.09
N GLY A 42 1.55 12.45 -10.24
CA GLY A 42 0.21 12.57 -9.67
C GLY A 42 0.10 12.02 -8.24
N VAL A 43 1.22 11.61 -7.63
CA VAL A 43 1.25 11.12 -6.25
C VAL A 43 0.91 12.25 -5.29
N ARG A 44 0.03 11.96 -4.33
CA ARG A 44 -0.30 12.85 -3.21
C ARG A 44 -0.49 12.09 -1.89
N GLU A 45 -0.62 10.77 -1.96
CA GLU A 45 -0.79 9.88 -0.80
C GLU A 45 0.53 9.16 -0.52
N LEU A 46 0.99 9.18 0.72
CA LEU A 46 2.14 8.39 1.18
C LEU A 46 1.63 7.23 2.03
N LEU A 47 1.96 5.99 1.64
CA LEU A 47 1.82 4.81 2.49
C LEU A 47 3.17 4.52 3.13
N VAL A 48 3.30 4.73 4.43
CA VAL A 48 4.49 4.27 5.16
C VAL A 48 4.29 2.80 5.47
N GLN A 49 5.23 1.92 5.10
CA GLN A 49 5.06 0.48 5.34
C GLN A 49 5.00 0.18 6.83
N TRP A 50 5.85 0.80 7.65
CA TRP A 50 5.82 0.72 9.11
C TRP A 50 6.36 1.98 9.76
N THR A 51 5.87 2.27 10.96
CA THR A 51 6.45 3.30 11.84
C THR A 51 6.98 2.73 13.14
N ALA A 52 6.85 1.42 13.34
CA ALA A 52 7.75 0.65 14.19
C ALA A 52 8.02 -0.70 13.53
N VAL A 53 9.29 -1.10 13.50
CA VAL A 53 9.71 -2.41 12.98
C VAL A 53 10.74 -3.00 13.92
N ASP A 54 10.63 -4.30 14.19
CA ASP A 54 11.53 -5.02 15.09
C ASP A 54 11.69 -4.35 16.47
N ASP A 55 10.57 -3.89 17.04
CA ASP A 55 10.47 -3.19 18.34
C ASP A 55 11.08 -1.78 18.39
N GLU A 56 11.61 -1.24 17.29
CA GLU A 56 12.08 0.14 17.21
C GLU A 56 11.07 1.03 16.49
N ALA A 57 10.66 2.12 17.15
CA ALA A 57 9.76 3.12 16.62
C ALA A 57 10.49 4.26 15.91
N LEU A 58 9.95 4.66 14.76
CA LEU A 58 10.35 5.81 13.95
C LEU A 58 9.62 7.09 14.38
N VAL A 59 8.92 7.05 15.50
CA VAL A 59 8.23 8.19 16.10
C VAL A 59 8.38 8.14 17.63
N PRO A 60 8.65 9.27 18.30
CA PRO A 60 8.70 9.29 19.75
C PRO A 60 7.28 9.22 20.37
N GLY A 61 7.21 8.88 21.65
CA GLY A 61 5.97 8.99 22.44
C GLY A 61 5.02 7.79 22.35
N ALA A 62 5.38 6.73 21.61
CA ALA A 62 4.60 5.49 21.54
C ALA A 62 4.85 4.52 22.71
N GLY A 63 5.72 4.88 23.67
CA GLY A 63 6.14 3.97 24.74
C GLY A 63 6.98 2.78 24.25
N LEU A 64 7.54 2.88 23.05
CA LEU A 64 8.45 1.91 22.43
C LEU A 64 9.88 2.50 22.40
N PRO A 65 10.93 1.66 22.37
CA PRO A 65 12.27 2.09 22.00
C PRO A 65 12.24 2.88 20.69
N THR A 66 12.94 4.01 20.62
CA THR A 66 13.00 4.82 19.42
C THR A 66 14.28 4.54 18.64
N ALA A 67 14.18 4.43 17.33
CA ALA A 67 15.34 4.29 16.45
C ALA A 67 16.31 5.47 16.63
N GLN A 68 17.61 5.22 16.39
CA GLN A 68 18.66 6.24 16.54
C GLN A 68 18.46 7.44 15.60
N ARG A 69 17.90 7.20 14.41
CA ARG A 69 17.60 8.23 13.42
C ARG A 69 16.11 8.20 13.14
N LEU A 70 15.47 9.35 13.30
CA LEU A 70 14.04 9.51 13.07
C LEU A 70 13.80 10.28 11.77
N PRO A 71 12.72 9.97 11.03
CA PRO A 71 12.28 10.79 9.93
C PRO A 71 11.94 12.22 10.38
N ASP A 72 12.21 13.20 9.52
CA ASP A 72 11.66 14.55 9.70
C ASP A 72 10.18 14.56 9.24
N TRP A 73 9.31 14.02 10.09
CA TRP A 73 7.89 13.92 9.80
C TRP A 73 7.23 15.28 9.52
N LYS A 74 7.71 16.37 10.16
CA LYS A 74 7.19 17.72 9.92
C LYS A 74 7.51 18.21 8.52
N ARG A 75 8.72 17.94 8.02
CA ARG A 75 9.09 18.22 6.63
C ARG A 75 8.31 17.32 5.68
N ILE A 76 8.28 16.01 5.93
CA ILE A 76 7.58 15.03 5.08
C ILE A 76 6.11 15.45 4.90
N GLY A 77 5.41 15.84 5.97
CA GLY A 77 4.02 16.29 5.89
C GLY A 77 3.78 17.58 5.11
N ARG A 78 4.84 18.27 4.66
CA ARG A 78 4.77 19.46 3.79
C ARG A 78 5.08 19.13 2.33
N GLU A 79 5.52 17.93 2.03
CA GLU A 79 5.85 17.51 0.68
C GLU A 79 4.58 17.35 -0.15
N PRO A 80 4.58 17.78 -1.44
CA PRO A 80 3.40 17.71 -2.29
C PRO A 80 2.93 16.28 -2.56
N TRP A 81 3.83 15.30 -2.47
CA TRP A 81 3.56 13.87 -2.65
C TRP A 81 3.11 13.16 -1.36
N ALA A 82 3.11 13.83 -0.20
CA ALA A 82 2.69 13.28 1.10
C ALA A 82 1.62 14.14 1.79
N ARG A 83 0.66 14.66 1.02
CA ARG A 83 -0.45 15.47 1.56
C ARG A 83 -1.38 14.66 2.46
N GLU A 84 -1.53 13.38 2.13
CA GLU A 84 -2.32 12.41 2.88
C GLU A 84 -1.38 11.26 3.25
N VAL A 85 -1.29 10.91 4.54
CA VAL A 85 -0.39 9.84 5.00
C VAL A 85 -1.21 8.68 5.55
N ILE A 86 -1.04 7.50 4.96
CA ILE A 86 -1.46 6.23 5.55
C ILE A 86 -0.30 5.72 6.39
N VAL A 87 -0.49 5.74 7.70
CA VAL A 87 0.56 5.43 8.67
C VAL A 87 0.68 3.92 8.84
N GLY A 88 1.83 3.37 8.48
CA GLY A 88 2.19 2.00 8.79
C GLY A 88 2.31 1.79 10.28
N LEU A 89 1.65 0.75 10.77
CA LEU A 89 1.65 0.36 12.17
C LEU A 89 2.87 -0.50 12.51
N ALA A 90 2.83 -1.25 13.61
CA ALA A 90 3.96 -2.07 14.03
C ALA A 90 4.10 -3.32 13.15
N GLY A 91 5.32 -3.62 12.74
CA GLY A 91 5.65 -4.78 11.91
C GLY A 91 6.93 -5.50 12.32
N ARG A 92 7.29 -6.52 11.53
CA ARG A 92 8.57 -7.25 11.58
C ARG A 92 9.08 -7.40 10.15
N PHE A 93 10.39 -7.46 9.98
CA PHE A 93 10.97 -7.80 8.67
C PHE A 93 10.71 -9.25 8.29
N ASP A 94 10.85 -10.16 9.27
CA ASP A 94 10.58 -11.57 9.05
C ASP A 94 9.07 -11.84 9.07
N GLU A 95 8.54 -12.34 7.95
CA GLU A 95 7.11 -12.59 7.79
C GLU A 95 6.58 -13.67 8.75
N SER A 96 7.38 -14.70 9.04
CA SER A 96 6.99 -15.75 9.99
C SER A 96 6.84 -15.18 11.40
N GLN A 97 7.77 -14.33 11.82
CA GLN A 97 7.68 -13.56 13.07
C GLN A 97 6.50 -12.59 13.04
N ALA A 98 6.25 -11.90 11.93
CA ALA A 98 5.13 -10.97 11.81
C ALA A 98 3.78 -11.70 12.03
N ARG A 99 3.56 -12.81 11.33
CA ARG A 99 2.35 -13.63 11.44
C ARG A 99 2.23 -14.28 12.82
N GLY A 100 3.32 -14.86 13.33
CA GLY A 100 3.37 -15.51 14.64
C GLY A 100 3.15 -14.57 15.82
N ASN A 101 3.40 -13.26 15.65
CA ASN A 101 3.28 -12.25 16.70
C ASN A 101 2.20 -11.19 16.44
N ALA A 102 1.24 -11.45 15.54
CA ALA A 102 0.22 -10.47 15.11
C ALA A 102 -0.52 -9.79 16.29
N ALA A 103 -0.86 -10.54 17.35
CA ALA A 103 -1.54 -9.99 18.53
C ALA A 103 -0.67 -8.97 19.31
N GLN A 104 0.64 -9.24 19.43
CA GLN A 104 1.59 -8.32 20.04
C GLN A 104 1.81 -7.09 19.15
N LEU A 105 1.90 -7.28 17.84
CA LEU A 105 1.98 -6.17 16.89
C LEU A 105 0.74 -5.27 16.97
N VAL A 106 -0.46 -5.82 17.14
CA VAL A 106 -1.67 -5.00 17.37
C VAL A 106 -1.56 -4.17 18.66
N LYS A 107 -1.02 -4.71 19.75
CA LYS A 107 -0.80 -3.94 20.99
C LYS A 107 0.14 -2.75 20.76
N GLN A 108 1.25 -2.97 20.05
CA GLN A 108 2.21 -1.90 19.72
C GLN A 108 1.59 -0.88 18.75
N SER A 109 0.81 -1.36 17.79
CA SER A 109 0.09 -0.54 16.82
C SER A 109 -0.91 0.41 17.48
N LEU A 110 -1.62 -0.04 18.51
CA LEU A 110 -2.51 0.83 19.29
C LEU A 110 -1.74 1.94 20.02
N ALA A 111 -0.52 1.67 20.49
CA ALA A 111 0.33 2.68 21.10
C ALA A 111 0.83 3.72 20.07
N LEU A 112 1.21 3.27 18.86
CA LEU A 112 1.55 4.16 17.74
C LEU A 112 0.36 5.03 17.31
N ALA A 113 -0.84 4.46 17.29
CA ALA A 113 -2.05 5.16 16.89
C ALA A 113 -2.42 6.32 17.83
N ALA A 114 -2.02 6.23 19.10
CA ALA A 114 -2.26 7.26 20.10
C ALA A 114 -1.27 8.44 20.03
N VAL A 115 -0.21 8.34 19.21
CA VAL A 115 0.79 9.40 19.06
C VAL A 115 0.22 10.61 18.33
N LYS A 116 0.66 11.82 18.72
CA LYS A 116 0.37 13.05 17.99
C LYS A 116 1.24 13.15 16.74
N TRP A 117 0.66 12.79 15.59
CA TRP A 117 1.35 12.83 14.30
C TRP A 117 1.51 14.26 13.77
N PRO A 118 2.70 14.65 13.29
CA PRO A 118 2.93 15.96 12.65
C PRO A 118 2.67 15.93 11.13
N VAL A 119 1.81 15.01 10.68
CA VAL A 119 1.35 14.84 9.29
C VAL A 119 -0.17 14.72 9.28
N HIS A 120 -0.80 14.87 8.11
CA HIS A 120 -2.22 14.58 7.96
C HIS A 120 -2.43 13.06 7.84
N VAL A 121 -2.90 12.43 8.91
CA VAL A 121 -3.18 10.99 8.93
C VAL A 121 -4.50 10.72 8.23
N ALA A 122 -4.42 10.13 7.04
CA ALA A 122 -5.55 9.77 6.19
C ALA A 122 -6.05 8.33 6.44
N GLY A 123 -5.25 7.52 7.13
CA GLY A 123 -5.58 6.15 7.46
C GLY A 123 -4.41 5.40 8.07
N TRP A 124 -4.61 4.10 8.25
CA TRP A 124 -3.66 3.21 8.91
C TRP A 124 -3.40 1.98 8.05
N TYR A 125 -2.19 1.46 8.13
CA TYR A 125 -1.78 0.26 7.41
C TYR A 125 -1.21 -0.74 8.40
N PHE A 126 -1.80 -1.94 8.51
CA PHE A 126 -1.24 -3.01 9.32
C PHE A 126 -0.31 -3.87 8.45
N PRO A 127 1.00 -3.89 8.72
CA PRO A 127 1.99 -4.35 7.75
C PRO A 127 2.19 -5.87 7.68
N VAL A 128 1.49 -6.64 8.51
CA VAL A 128 1.57 -8.10 8.44
C VAL A 128 0.94 -8.54 7.12
N GLU A 129 1.77 -9.03 6.21
CA GLU A 129 1.34 -9.41 4.88
C GLU A 129 0.54 -10.71 4.91
N VAL A 130 -0.44 -10.78 4.01
CA VAL A 130 -1.48 -11.81 4.01
C VAL A 130 -1.54 -12.49 2.65
N ASP A 131 -1.43 -13.82 2.64
CA ASP A 131 -1.61 -14.64 1.45
C ASP A 131 -2.36 -15.95 1.79
N PRO A 132 -2.93 -16.67 0.79
CA PRO A 132 -3.71 -17.88 1.01
C PRO A 132 -2.98 -19.05 1.72
N THR A 133 -1.65 -19.02 1.81
CA THR A 133 -0.89 -20.04 2.58
C THR A 133 -1.06 -19.89 4.09
N TRP A 134 -1.51 -18.73 4.59
CA TRP A 134 -1.80 -18.53 6.01
C TRP A 134 -3.09 -19.25 6.40
N ARG A 135 -2.93 -20.49 6.87
CA ARG A 135 -4.04 -21.40 7.23
C ARG A 135 -5.01 -20.81 8.26
N ASP A 136 -4.49 -20.04 9.22
CA ASP A 136 -5.25 -19.42 10.29
C ASP A 136 -5.45 -17.90 10.10
N ALA A 137 -5.48 -17.41 8.86
CA ALA A 137 -5.68 -15.97 8.61
C ALA A 137 -6.96 -15.41 9.24
N ALA A 138 -7.98 -16.25 9.47
CA ALA A 138 -9.22 -15.83 10.12
C ALA A 138 -9.03 -15.36 11.57
N SER A 139 -7.98 -15.81 12.27
CA SER A 139 -7.68 -15.31 13.62
C SER A 139 -7.21 -13.86 13.64
N LEU A 140 -6.86 -13.30 12.46
CA LEU A 140 -6.51 -11.89 12.31
C LEU A 140 -7.73 -10.96 12.37
N ALA A 141 -8.92 -11.43 12.02
CA ALA A 141 -10.14 -10.60 11.98
C ALA A 141 -10.42 -9.83 13.28
N PRO A 142 -10.52 -10.48 14.47
CA PRO A 142 -10.74 -9.76 15.73
C PRO A 142 -9.57 -8.85 16.14
N LEU A 143 -8.37 -9.08 15.60
CA LEU A 143 -7.23 -8.20 15.83
C LEU A 143 -7.33 -6.92 15.00
N LEU A 144 -7.74 -7.01 13.74
CA LEU A 144 -7.96 -5.87 12.84
C LEU A 144 -9.13 -4.99 13.29
N ASP A 145 -10.16 -5.57 13.90
CA ASP A 145 -11.31 -4.82 14.44
C ASP A 145 -10.93 -3.84 15.55
N ARG A 146 -9.81 -4.11 16.25
CA ARG A 146 -9.32 -3.25 17.33
C ARG A 146 -8.53 -2.05 16.81
N LEU A 147 -7.97 -2.15 15.61
CA LEU A 147 -7.09 -1.14 15.05
C LEU A 147 -7.87 0.08 14.54
N PRO A 148 -7.25 1.27 14.54
CA PRO A 148 -7.91 2.49 14.09
C PRO A 148 -8.28 2.43 12.60
N LYS A 149 -9.34 3.14 12.22
CA LYS A 149 -9.89 3.17 10.86
C LYS A 149 -9.70 4.57 10.23
N PRO A 150 -9.70 4.70 8.89
CA PRO A 150 -9.73 3.62 7.90
C PRO A 150 -8.45 2.78 7.93
N LEU A 151 -8.59 1.45 7.81
CA LEU A 151 -7.49 0.49 7.94
C LEU A 151 -7.27 -0.26 6.63
N TRP A 152 -6.00 -0.48 6.29
CA TRP A 152 -5.57 -1.23 5.12
C TRP A 152 -4.61 -2.35 5.53
N ILE A 153 -4.66 -3.46 4.80
CA ILE A 153 -3.65 -4.54 4.84
C ILE A 153 -3.10 -4.77 3.44
N SER A 154 -1.90 -5.34 3.32
CA SER A 154 -1.42 -5.83 2.03
C SER A 154 -1.80 -7.29 1.83
N VAL A 155 -2.16 -7.62 0.60
CA VAL A 155 -2.49 -8.99 0.20
C VAL A 155 -1.75 -9.31 -1.08
N TYR A 156 -1.17 -10.50 -1.15
CA TYR A 156 -0.61 -11.07 -2.37
C TYR A 156 -1.05 -12.53 -2.51
N ASP A 157 -0.77 -13.14 -3.67
CA ASP A 157 -1.09 -14.55 -3.93
C ASP A 157 0.17 -15.29 -4.37
N ASN A 158 0.88 -15.86 -3.40
CA ASN A 158 2.05 -16.69 -3.66
C ASN A 158 1.68 -18.08 -4.22
N SER A 159 0.42 -18.48 -4.06
CA SER A 159 -0.09 -19.80 -4.46
C SER A 159 -0.69 -19.79 -5.87
N ASN A 160 -0.82 -18.62 -6.51
CA ASN A 160 -1.44 -18.43 -7.81
C ASN A 160 -2.83 -19.08 -7.94
N ILE A 161 -3.65 -18.97 -6.89
CA ILE A 161 -5.00 -19.55 -6.84
C ILE A 161 -6.01 -18.79 -7.72
N GLY A 162 -5.67 -17.59 -8.19
CA GLY A 162 -6.52 -16.78 -9.05
C GLY A 162 -7.30 -15.71 -8.30
N GLY A 163 -7.60 -14.60 -8.97
CA GLY A 163 -8.28 -13.43 -8.38
C GLY A 163 -9.61 -13.74 -7.72
N ALA A 164 -10.46 -14.54 -8.38
CA ALA A 164 -11.76 -14.93 -7.83
C ALA A 164 -11.63 -15.79 -6.56
N ALA A 165 -10.67 -16.72 -6.54
CA ALA A 165 -10.42 -17.57 -5.38
C ALA A 165 -9.81 -16.77 -4.21
N LEU A 166 -8.87 -15.86 -4.51
CA LEU A 166 -8.30 -14.93 -3.53
C LEU A 166 -9.37 -14.03 -2.91
N ALA A 167 -10.24 -13.44 -3.74
CA ALA A 167 -11.34 -12.61 -3.29
C ALA A 167 -12.34 -13.37 -2.42
N ALA A 168 -12.71 -14.59 -2.83
CA ALA A 168 -13.56 -15.47 -2.04
C ALA A 168 -12.89 -15.93 -0.74
N TRP A 169 -11.55 -16.05 -0.71
CA TRP A 169 -10.81 -16.37 0.49
C TRP A 169 -10.80 -15.21 1.50
N LEU A 170 -10.52 -13.98 1.05
CA LEU A 170 -10.57 -12.79 1.90
C LEU A 170 -11.96 -12.53 2.46
N ASP A 171 -13.00 -12.65 1.63
CA ASP A 171 -14.38 -12.35 2.03
C ASP A 171 -14.92 -13.26 3.15
N ARG A 172 -14.29 -14.42 3.39
CA ARG A 172 -14.69 -15.33 4.48
C ARG A 172 -14.30 -14.83 5.86
N TRP A 173 -13.33 -13.92 5.97
CA TRP A 173 -12.77 -13.56 7.28
C TRP A 173 -12.40 -12.08 7.43
N LEU A 174 -12.07 -11.37 6.35
CA LEU A 174 -11.62 -9.99 6.43
C LEU A 174 -12.79 -9.08 6.86
N PRO A 175 -12.64 -8.26 7.92
CA PRO A 175 -13.69 -7.34 8.33
C PRO A 175 -14.09 -6.39 7.20
N ARG A 176 -15.40 -6.10 7.08
CA ARG A 176 -15.98 -5.35 5.95
C ARG A 176 -15.53 -3.90 5.86
N ASP A 177 -14.96 -3.35 6.92
CA ASP A 177 -14.44 -1.98 7.01
C ASP A 177 -12.91 -1.89 6.81
N VAL A 178 -12.25 -3.01 6.51
CA VAL A 178 -10.81 -3.07 6.19
C VAL A 178 -10.61 -3.12 4.69
N GLY A 179 -9.75 -2.24 4.17
CA GLY A 179 -9.34 -2.19 2.78
C GLY A 179 -8.14 -3.09 2.48
N VAL A 180 -7.96 -3.39 1.20
CA VAL A 180 -6.90 -4.25 0.66
C VAL A 180 -6.03 -3.44 -0.30
N LEU A 181 -4.73 -3.46 -0.02
CA LEU A 181 -3.66 -3.05 -0.93
C LEU A 181 -3.10 -4.31 -1.60
N PHE A 182 -3.59 -4.61 -2.80
CA PHE A 182 -3.17 -5.80 -3.54
C PHE A 182 -1.79 -5.60 -4.17
N GLN A 183 -0.82 -6.44 -3.81
CA GLN A 183 0.50 -6.44 -4.43
C GLN A 183 0.43 -7.11 -5.80
N ASP A 184 0.97 -6.46 -6.82
CA ASP A 184 0.72 -6.85 -8.20
C ASP A 184 1.65 -7.96 -8.74
N GLY A 185 2.69 -8.35 -8.00
CA GLY A 185 3.61 -9.43 -8.33
C GLY A 185 4.34 -9.24 -9.67
N CYS A 186 4.34 -8.01 -10.22
CA CYS A 186 5.03 -7.72 -11.47
C CYS A 186 6.54 -7.53 -11.27
N GLY A 187 6.97 -7.20 -10.05
CA GLY A 187 8.38 -7.01 -9.71
C GLY A 187 9.18 -8.31 -9.76
N ASP A 188 8.64 -9.39 -9.21
CA ASP A 188 9.27 -10.71 -9.26
C ASP A 188 8.82 -11.55 -10.47
N TYR A 189 8.19 -10.91 -11.47
CA TYR A 189 7.69 -11.56 -12.68
C TYR A 189 6.71 -12.71 -12.43
N VAL A 190 6.08 -12.76 -11.24
CA VAL A 190 5.04 -13.75 -10.89
C VAL A 190 3.81 -13.52 -11.77
N ARG A 191 3.49 -12.27 -12.07
CA ARG A 191 2.34 -11.89 -12.90
C ARG A 191 2.69 -10.87 -13.97
N LYS A 192 1.97 -10.97 -15.10
CA LYS A 192 1.90 -9.90 -16.10
C LYS A 192 0.86 -8.86 -15.66
N PRO A 193 0.98 -7.58 -16.06
CA PRO A 193 0.05 -6.53 -15.67
C PRO A 193 -1.44 -6.84 -15.94
N ALA A 194 -1.76 -7.43 -17.09
CA ALA A 194 -3.14 -7.79 -17.40
C ALA A 194 -3.73 -8.84 -16.43
N VAL A 195 -2.88 -9.75 -15.94
CA VAL A 195 -3.30 -10.76 -14.94
C VAL A 195 -3.50 -10.09 -13.58
N ALA A 196 -2.58 -9.24 -13.14
CA ALA A 196 -2.73 -8.49 -11.90
C ALA A 196 -3.98 -7.58 -11.93
N ARG A 197 -4.30 -6.97 -13.08
CA ARG A 197 -5.54 -6.24 -13.30
C ARG A 197 -6.77 -7.12 -13.08
N ALA A 198 -6.81 -8.32 -13.66
CA ALA A 198 -7.92 -9.25 -13.48
C ALA A 198 -8.11 -9.68 -12.00
N TYR A 199 -7.02 -9.78 -11.23
CA TYR A 199 -7.11 -9.99 -9.78
C TYR A 199 -7.75 -8.80 -9.07
N ALA A 200 -7.31 -7.58 -9.38
CA ALA A 200 -7.89 -6.37 -8.80
C ALA A 200 -9.39 -6.23 -9.13
N ASP A 201 -9.79 -6.56 -10.37
CA ASP A 201 -11.19 -6.57 -10.79
C ASP A 201 -12.03 -7.57 -9.98
N ALA A 202 -11.54 -8.80 -9.80
CA ALA A 202 -12.23 -9.81 -8.98
C ALA A 202 -12.31 -9.41 -7.49
N LEU A 203 -11.26 -8.81 -6.95
CA LEU A 203 -11.25 -8.28 -5.59
C LEU A 203 -12.27 -7.15 -5.44
N ALA A 204 -12.30 -6.21 -6.38
CA ALA A 204 -13.22 -5.06 -6.35
C ALA A 204 -14.68 -5.48 -6.52
N GLU A 205 -14.96 -6.44 -7.39
CA GLU A 205 -16.29 -7.01 -7.58
C GLU A 205 -16.82 -7.64 -6.28
N ARG A 206 -15.97 -8.38 -5.56
CA ARG A 206 -16.39 -9.10 -4.35
C ARG A 206 -16.40 -8.22 -3.10
N LEU A 207 -15.35 -7.44 -2.88
CA LEU A 207 -15.12 -6.70 -1.64
C LEU A 207 -15.68 -5.27 -1.70
N GLY A 208 -15.89 -4.74 -2.90
CA GLY A 208 -16.28 -3.36 -3.18
C GLY A 208 -15.09 -2.53 -3.70
N PRO A 209 -15.30 -1.68 -4.73
CA PRO A 209 -14.21 -0.97 -5.42
C PRO A 209 -13.47 0.02 -4.52
N GLU A 210 -14.15 0.67 -3.58
CA GLU A 210 -13.52 1.60 -2.63
C GLU A 210 -12.56 0.91 -1.64
N ARG A 211 -12.67 -0.41 -1.49
CA ARG A 211 -11.83 -1.21 -0.59
C ARG A 211 -10.62 -1.81 -1.27
N VAL A 212 -10.41 -1.57 -2.58
CA VAL A 212 -9.31 -2.19 -3.33
C VAL A 212 -8.41 -1.12 -3.92
N ARG A 213 -7.12 -1.21 -3.58
CA ARG A 213 -6.03 -0.42 -4.15
C ARG A 213 -4.95 -1.36 -4.66
N ILE A 214 -4.14 -0.92 -5.60
CA ILE A 214 -3.05 -1.73 -6.16
C ILE A 214 -1.72 -1.17 -5.67
N ILE A 215 -0.87 -2.03 -5.11
CA ILE A 215 0.56 -1.79 -4.98
C ILE A 215 1.21 -2.26 -6.28
N ALA A 216 1.66 -1.32 -7.10
CA ALA A 216 2.42 -1.58 -8.30
C ALA A 216 3.92 -1.63 -7.95
N GLU A 217 4.50 -2.82 -8.03
CA GLU A 217 5.92 -3.04 -7.76
C GLU A 217 6.77 -2.35 -8.85
N ALA A 218 7.54 -1.34 -8.44
CA ALA A 218 8.42 -0.54 -9.29
C ALA A 218 9.87 -1.05 -9.28
N PHE A 219 10.11 -2.25 -8.77
CA PHE A 219 11.38 -2.97 -8.86
C PHE A 219 11.27 -4.16 -9.81
N ARG A 220 12.39 -4.79 -10.15
CA ARG A 220 12.46 -6.07 -10.87
C ARG A 220 13.47 -6.99 -10.21
N GLY A 221 13.06 -8.24 -9.96
CA GLY A 221 13.94 -9.29 -9.47
C GLY A 221 15.04 -9.60 -10.49
N LEU A 222 16.24 -9.88 -10.00
CA LEU A 222 17.39 -10.26 -10.82
C LEU A 222 17.66 -11.77 -10.74
N PRO A 223 18.14 -12.40 -11.84
CA PRO A 223 18.63 -13.78 -11.78
C PRO A 223 19.77 -13.90 -10.75
N GLY A 224 19.66 -14.84 -9.83
CA GLY A 224 20.64 -15.03 -8.75
C GLY A 224 20.38 -14.21 -7.48
N GLY A 225 19.27 -13.47 -7.42
CA GLY A 225 18.84 -12.70 -6.26
C GLY A 225 19.10 -11.20 -6.38
N GLY A 226 18.48 -10.45 -5.48
CA GLY A 226 18.49 -8.99 -5.51
C GLY A 226 17.47 -8.40 -6.48
N VAL A 227 17.39 -7.07 -6.46
CA VAL A 227 16.38 -6.29 -7.18
C VAL A 227 16.99 -5.03 -7.76
N ARG A 228 16.43 -4.56 -8.88
CA ARG A 228 16.73 -3.27 -9.50
C ARG A 228 15.46 -2.43 -9.64
N ALA A 229 15.57 -1.13 -9.88
CA ALA A 229 14.42 -0.36 -10.33
C ALA A 229 13.88 -0.87 -11.68
N ALA A 230 12.56 -0.81 -11.86
CA ALA A 230 11.91 -0.99 -13.15
C ALA A 230 12.23 0.20 -14.06
N SER A 231 12.42 -0.06 -15.35
CA SER A 231 12.54 1.02 -16.33
C SER A 231 11.18 1.63 -16.67
N ALA A 232 11.18 2.83 -17.28
CA ALA A 232 9.94 3.44 -17.74
C ALA A 232 9.17 2.56 -18.74
N SER A 233 9.87 1.82 -19.61
CA SER A 233 9.25 0.88 -20.55
C SER A 233 8.60 -0.32 -19.88
N GLU A 234 9.08 -0.73 -18.70
CA GLU A 234 8.50 -1.81 -17.91
C GLU A 234 7.32 -1.32 -17.06
N LEU A 235 7.45 -0.14 -16.45
CA LEU A 235 6.45 0.40 -15.51
C LEU A 235 5.24 1.02 -16.22
N ARG A 236 5.43 1.66 -17.38
CA ARG A 236 4.32 2.28 -18.13
C ARG A 236 3.20 1.32 -18.52
N PRO A 237 3.45 0.17 -19.19
CA PRO A 237 2.38 -0.76 -19.54
C PRO A 237 1.69 -1.34 -18.29
N GLN A 238 2.43 -1.47 -17.18
CA GLN A 238 1.89 -1.89 -15.88
C GLN A 238 0.85 -0.89 -15.37
N LEU A 239 1.22 0.39 -15.26
CA LEU A 239 0.29 1.44 -14.80
C LEU A 239 -0.87 1.69 -15.78
N GLN A 240 -0.64 1.51 -17.09
CA GLN A 240 -1.71 1.60 -18.08
C GLN A 240 -2.78 0.51 -17.88
N ALA A 241 -2.36 -0.71 -17.53
CA ALA A 241 -3.30 -1.80 -17.25
C ALA A 241 -4.17 -1.51 -16.01
N TYR A 242 -3.68 -0.70 -15.07
CA TYR A 242 -4.35 -0.40 -13.80
C TYR A 242 -5.22 0.86 -13.83
N ARG A 243 -5.41 1.50 -14.99
CA ARG A 243 -6.32 2.66 -15.13
C ARG A 243 -7.70 2.36 -14.53
N GLY A 244 -8.19 3.30 -13.72
CA GLY A 244 -9.43 3.17 -12.97
C GLY A 244 -9.24 2.76 -11.50
N TYR A 245 -8.06 2.25 -11.12
CA TYR A 245 -7.71 1.96 -9.73
C TYR A 245 -6.89 3.09 -9.11
N ARG A 246 -6.95 3.19 -7.77
CA ARG A 246 -5.93 3.90 -7.01
C ARG A 246 -4.67 3.05 -6.93
N VAL A 247 -3.57 3.57 -7.46
CA VAL A 247 -2.29 2.86 -7.55
C VAL A 247 -1.24 3.50 -6.65
N PHE A 248 -0.55 2.66 -5.88
CA PHE A 248 0.58 2.98 -5.02
C PHE A 248 1.84 2.37 -5.62
N LEU A 249 2.84 3.17 -5.94
CA LEU A 249 4.13 2.66 -6.42
C LEU A 249 4.97 2.16 -5.24
N PHE A 250 5.52 0.96 -5.34
CA PHE A 250 6.46 0.41 -4.34
C PHE A 250 7.86 0.37 -4.94
N ASP A 251 8.85 1.12 -4.49
CA ASP A 251 8.98 1.99 -3.32
C ASP A 251 9.78 3.24 -3.78
N GLY A 252 9.33 4.41 -3.35
CA GLY A 252 9.79 5.71 -3.80
C GLY A 252 11.31 5.90 -3.73
N PRO A 253 11.92 5.93 -2.54
CA PRO A 253 13.35 6.20 -2.38
C PRO A 253 14.26 5.18 -3.06
N HIS A 254 13.83 3.92 -3.10
CA HIS A 254 14.63 2.82 -3.62
C HIS A 254 14.54 2.67 -5.14
N TYR A 255 13.35 2.83 -5.70
CA TYR A 255 13.07 2.39 -7.08
C TYR A 255 12.48 3.49 -7.97
N VAL A 256 11.97 4.58 -7.39
CA VAL A 256 11.35 5.68 -8.17
C VAL A 256 12.23 6.92 -8.15
N SER A 257 13.40 6.80 -8.81
CA SER A 257 14.39 7.87 -8.90
C SER A 257 13.87 9.10 -9.67
N PRO A 258 14.50 10.29 -9.49
CA PRO A 258 14.18 11.47 -10.30
C PRO A 258 14.31 11.25 -11.81
N ALA A 259 15.22 10.38 -12.25
CA ALA A 259 15.37 10.04 -13.66
C ALA A 259 14.15 9.27 -14.17
N LEU A 260 13.71 8.24 -13.44
CA LEU A 260 12.51 7.48 -13.78
C LEU A 260 11.26 8.38 -13.79
N VAL A 261 11.14 9.30 -12.83
CA VAL A 261 10.04 10.27 -12.82
C VAL A 261 10.01 11.10 -14.11
N ARG A 262 11.15 11.65 -14.54
CA ARG A 262 11.25 12.45 -15.77
C ARG A 262 10.86 11.64 -17.00
N GLU A 263 11.42 10.44 -17.15
CA GLU A 263 11.09 9.54 -18.27
C GLU A 263 9.59 9.21 -18.32
N MET A 264 8.99 8.93 -17.16
CA MET A 264 7.56 8.63 -17.06
C MET A 264 6.66 9.83 -17.35
N VAL A 265 7.12 11.06 -17.09
CA VAL A 265 6.38 12.30 -17.41
C VAL A 265 6.51 12.64 -18.89
N GLU A 266 7.71 12.53 -19.46
CA GLU A 266 7.97 12.78 -20.89
C GLU A 266 7.17 11.81 -21.77
N ALA A 267 7.12 10.54 -21.37
CA ALA A 267 6.38 9.51 -22.08
C ALA A 267 4.84 9.70 -22.09
N ARG A 268 4.28 10.65 -21.34
CA ARG A 268 2.86 11.02 -21.41
C ARG A 268 2.55 12.13 -22.40
N ARG A 269 3.56 12.89 -22.81
CA ARG A 269 3.41 14.01 -23.74
C ARG A 269 3.33 13.54 -25.20
N HIS A 270 3.57 12.25 -25.42
CA HIS A 270 3.53 11.55 -26.71
C HIS A 270 2.42 10.49 -26.68
#